data_AF-A0A4U9TVW7-F1
#
_entry.id   AF-A0A4U9TVW7-F1
#
_cell.length_a   1.000
_cell.length_b   1.000
_cell.length_c   1.000
_cell.angle_alpha   90.00
_cell.angle_beta   90.00
_cell.angle_gamma   90.00
#
_symmetry.space_group_name_H-M   'P 1'
#
loop_
_entity.id
_entity.type
_entity.pdbx_description
1 polymer ?
#
loop_
_entity_poly.entity_id
_entity_poly.type
_entity_poly.pdbx_seq_one_letter_code
_entity_poly.pdbx_strand_id
1 'polypeptide(L)' 'MNLSLGVIETYGLTAAIHAADAACKSAAVTVLGYKKIGSGWLACSLPGKSAR' A
#
# COMPACT_ATOMS: atom_id res chain seq x y z
N MET A 1 -5.57 18.66 -9.64
CA MET A 1 -5.62 17.18 -9.56
C MET A 1 -5.04 16.79 -8.22
N ASN A 2 -5.87 16.41 -7.25
CA ASN A 2 -5.39 16.09 -5.91
C ASN A 2 -5.24 14.57 -5.79
N LEU A 3 -4.03 14.14 -5.47
CA LEU A 3 -3.72 12.72 -5.22
C LEU A 3 -4.07 12.40 -3.77
N SER A 4 -4.73 11.27 -3.53
CA SER A 4 -4.97 10.73 -2.19
C SER A 4 -3.87 9.74 -1.83
N LEU A 5 -3.50 9.68 -0.54
CA LEU A 5 -2.55 8.69 -0.02
C LEU A 5 -3.31 7.52 0.62
N GLY A 6 -3.11 6.31 0.12
CA GLY A 6 -3.48 5.07 0.80
C GLY A 6 -2.29 4.47 1.55
N VAL A 7 -2.54 3.83 2.69
CA VAL A 7 -1.53 3.09 3.46
C VAL A 7 -2.09 1.73 3.86
N ILE A 8 -1.30 0.67 3.71
CA ILE A 8 -1.64 -0.68 4.16
C ILE A 8 -0.57 -1.16 5.12
N GLU A 9 -0.97 -1.56 6.34
CA GLU A 9 -0.08 -2.18 7.33
C GLU A 9 -0.32 -3.68 7.42
N THR A 10 0.77 -4.45 7.47
CA THR A 10 0.72 -5.91 7.52
C THR A 10 1.83 -6.45 8.41
N TYR A 11 1.63 -7.68 8.91
CA TYR A 11 2.66 -8.45 9.57
C TYR A 11 3.40 -9.32 8.54
N GLY A 12 4.70 -9.10 8.38
CA GLY A 12 5.56 -9.83 7.46
C GLY A 12 5.44 -9.40 5.99
N LEU A 13 6.52 -9.63 5.22
CA LEU A 13 6.64 -9.15 3.85
C LEU A 13 5.68 -9.84 2.88
N THR A 14 5.38 -11.12 3.11
CA THR A 14 4.46 -11.89 2.26
C THR A 14 3.05 -11.29 2.25
N ALA A 15 2.53 -10.92 3.43
CA ALA A 15 1.23 -10.28 3.55
C ALA A 15 1.22 -8.89 2.88
N ALA A 16 2.31 -8.12 3.04
CA ALA A 16 2.47 -6.82 2.40
C ALA A 16 2.40 -6.92 0.86
N ILE A 17 3.09 -7.91 0.28
CA ILE A 17 3.10 -8.16 -1.17
C ILE A 17 1.70 -8.58 -1.66
N HIS A 18 1.02 -9.47 -0.93
CA HIS A 18 -0.32 -9.91 -1.29
C HIS A 18 -1.32 -8.73 -1.31
N ALA A 19 -1.28 -7.89 -0.27
CA ALA A 19 -2.15 -6.72 -0.20
C ALA A 19 -1.84 -5.69 -1.28
N ALA A 20 -0.57 -5.48 -1.60
CA ALA A 20 -0.13 -4.60 -2.67
C ALA A 20 -0.61 -5.08 -4.06
N ASP A 21 -0.51 -6.38 -4.36
CA ASP A 21 -1.01 -6.97 -5.61
C ASP A 21 -2.53 -6.80 -5.75
N ALA A 22 -3.28 -7.09 -4.70
CA ALA A 22 -4.73 -6.89 -4.69
C ALA A 22 -5.12 -5.42 -4.88
N ALA A 23 -4.41 -4.47 -4.25
CA ALA A 23 -4.69 -3.05 -4.37
C ALA A 23 -4.46 -2.53 -5.80
N CYS A 24 -3.34 -2.89 -6.43
CA CYS A 24 -3.03 -2.51 -7.81
C CYS A 24 -4.02 -3.07 -8.83
N LYS A 25 -4.64 -4.23 -8.55
CA LYS A 25 -5.69 -4.81 -9.39
C LYS A 25 -7.06 -4.18 -9.18
N SER A 26 -7.30 -3.58 -8.00
CA SER A 26 -8.61 -3.03 -7.62
C SER A 26 -8.77 -1.56 -7.99
N ALA A 27 -7.67 -0.80 -8.05
CA ALA A 27 -7.72 0.64 -8.29
C ALA A 27 -6.46 1.15 -9.02
N ALA A 28 -6.58 2.35 -9.61
CA ALA A 28 -5.45 3.06 -10.23
C ALA A 28 -4.53 3.68 -9.15
N VAL A 29 -3.80 2.83 -8.44
CA VAL A 29 -2.83 3.19 -7.41
C VAL A 29 -1.44 2.67 -7.78
N THR A 30 -0.40 3.36 -7.32
CA THR A 30 1.00 2.92 -7.51
C THR A 30 1.62 2.61 -6.17
N VAL A 31 2.24 1.44 -6.02
CA VAL A 31 3.02 1.10 -4.82
C VAL A 31 4.36 1.84 -4.89
N LEU A 32 4.57 2.81 -4.01
CA LEU A 32 5.86 3.53 -3.95
C LEU A 32 6.95 2.72 -3.23
N GLY A 33 6.54 1.78 -2.39
CA GLY A 33 7.45 0.93 -1.62
C GLY A 33 6.84 0.52 -0.28
N TYR A 34 7.66 -0.09 0.56
CA TYR A 34 7.30 -0.49 1.91
C TYR A 34 8.32 0.03 2.93
N LYS A 35 7.85 0.25 4.17
CA LYS A 35 8.67 0.65 5.30
C LYS A 35 8.52 -0.39 6.40
N LYS A 36 9.65 -0.94 6.86
CA LYS A 36 9.70 -1.70 8.12
C LYS A 36 9.49 -0.72 9.27
N ILE A 37 8.48 -0.95 10.10
CA ILE A 37 8.15 -0.09 11.24
C ILE A 37 8.42 -0.76 12.60
N GLY A 38 8.87 -2.03 12.59
CA GLY A 38 9.37 -2.74 13.77
C GLY A 38 8.54 -3.99 14.10
N SER A 39 9.11 -4.91 14.89
CA SER A 39 8.41 -6.10 15.39
C SER A 39 7.74 -6.99 14.32
N GLY A 40 8.28 -7.00 13.09
CA GLY A 40 7.70 -7.73 11.97
C GLY A 40 6.64 -6.96 11.17
N TRP A 41 6.29 -5.74 11.58
CA TRP A 41 5.34 -4.88 10.89
C TRP A 41 5.96 -4.10 9.74
N LEU A 42 5.17 -3.99 8.67
CA LEU A 42 5.50 -3.30 7.44
C LEU A 42 4.31 -2.45 7.00
N ALA A 43 4.60 -1.23 6.54
CA ALA A 43 3.62 -0.33 5.95
C ALA A 43 3.94 -0.10 4.46
N CYS A 44 2.95 -0.20 3.59
CA CYS A 44 3.04 0.12 2.16
C CYS A 44 2.29 1.41 1.86
N SER A 45 2.90 2.31 1.09
CA SER A 45 2.26 3.56 0.64
C SER A 45 1.79 3.45 -0.80
N LEU A 46 0.51 3.75 -1.03
CA LEU A 46 -0.17 3.61 -2.32
C LEU A 46 -0.92 4.91 -2.68
N PRO A 47 -0.24 5.94 -3.18
CA PRO A 47 -0.92 7.10 -3.74
C PRO A 47 -1.73 6.72 -4.99
N GLY A 48 -2.85 7.43 -5.18
CA GLY A 48 -3.69 7.29 -6.36
C GLY A 48 -4.70 8.42 -6.47
N LYS A 49 -5.56 8.36 -7.47
CA LYS A 49 -6.69 9.29 -7.55
C LYS A 49 -7.70 8.95 -6.45
N SER A 50 -8.20 10.00 -5.80
CA SER A 50 -9.37 9.88 -4.93
C SER A 50 -10.53 9.28 -5.72
N ALA A 51 -11.28 8.37 -5.09
CA ALA A 51 -12.48 7.78 -5.68
C ALA A 51 -13.69 8.73 -5.68
N ARG A 52 -13.60 9.85 -4.94
CA ARG A 52 -14.55 10.96 -4.99
C ARG A 52 -14.31 11.85 -6.21
#